data_AF-A0AAE1HBV2-F1
#
_entry.id   AF-A0AAE1HBV2-F1
#
_cell.length_a   1.000
_cell.length_b   1.000
_cell.length_c   1.000
_cell.angle_alpha   90.00
_cell.angle_beta   90.00
_cell.angle_gamma   90.00
#
_symmetry.space_group_name_H-M   'P 1'
#
loop_
_entity.id
_entity.type
_entity.pdbx_description
1 polymer ?
#
loop_
_entity_poly.entity_id
_entity_poly.type
_entity_poly.pdbx_seq_one_letter_code
_entity_poly.pdbx_strand_id
1 'polypeptide(L)'
;MKEEQQKASIALEEIIGTIRSHARLGQAIRGHENTGGNLYIFLEERTLRCPELADWLKRRDKWLSVDIQNEIIEIMAHMVQRKLIDKIN
;
A
#
# COMPACT_ATOMS: atom_id res chain seq x y z
N MET A 1 -17.00 -10.68 12.29
CA MET A 1 -15.95 -9.95 13.04
C MET A 1 -14.54 -10.52 12.81
N LYS A 2 -14.17 -11.72 13.28
CA LYS A 2 -12.80 -12.25 13.06
C LYS A 2 -12.45 -12.47 11.57
N GLU A 3 -13.38 -13.00 10.79
CA GLU A 3 -13.16 -13.27 9.37
C GLU A 3 -13.01 -11.97 8.55
N GLU A 4 -13.84 -10.96 8.79
CA GLU A 4 -13.73 -9.66 8.12
C GLU A 4 -12.43 -8.94 8.47
N GLN A 5 -11.99 -9.02 9.73
CA GLN A 5 -10.72 -8.46 10.16
C GLN A 5 -9.54 -9.16 9.46
N GLN A 6 -9.63 -10.48 9.27
CA GLN A 6 -8.61 -11.23 8.53
C GLN A 6 -8.56 -10.82 7.06
N LYS A 7 -9.72 -10.70 6.39
CA LYS A 7 -9.79 -10.21 5.00
C LYS A 7 -9.24 -8.79 4.88
N ALA A 8 -9.53 -7.92 5.85
CA ALA A 8 -8.98 -6.57 5.92
C ALA A 8 -7.45 -6.57 6.06
N SER A 9 -6.91 -7.43 6.92
CA SER A 9 -5.45 -7.57 7.13
C SER A 9 -4.76 -7.99 5.84
N ILE A 10 -5.31 -8.98 5.14
CA ILE A 10 -4.77 -9.48 3.87
C ILE A 10 -4.73 -8.35 2.83
N ALA A 11 -5.83 -7.62 2.66
CA ALA A 11 -5.89 -6.51 1.71
C ALA A 11 -4.88 -5.40 2.08
N LEU A 12 -4.77 -5.05 3.37
CA LEU A 12 -3.83 -4.05 3.85
C LEU A 12 -2.37 -4.45 3.63
N GLU A 13 -2.02 -5.72 3.88
CA GLU A 13 -0.68 -6.26 3.62
C GLU A 13 -0.31 -6.17 2.14
N GLU A 14 -1.24 -6.46 1.24
CA GLU A 14 -1.04 -6.32 -0.21
C GLU A 14 -0.83 -4.86 -0.63
N ILE A 15 -1.58 -3.92 -0.05
CA ILE A 15 -1.42 -2.47 -0.29
C ILE A 15 -0.04 -2.01 0.17
N ILE A 16 0.32 -2.28 1.42
CA ILE A 16 1.62 -1.90 2.00
C ILE A 16 2.76 -2.56 1.21
N GLY A 17 2.62 -3.84 0.85
CA GLY A 17 3.60 -4.59 0.07
C GLY A 17 3.83 -4.02 -1.32
N THR A 18 2.76 -3.54 -1.97
CA THR A 18 2.81 -2.91 -3.29
C THR A 18 3.49 -1.54 -3.21
N ILE A 19 3.11 -0.70 -2.24
CA ILE A 19 3.76 0.61 -2.00
C ILE A 19 5.25 0.44 -1.72
N ARG A 20 5.61 -0.52 -0.86
CA ARG A 20 7.02 -0.83 -0.55
C ARG A 20 7.81 -1.23 -1.79
N SER A 21 7.22 -2.05 -2.66
CA SER A 21 7.86 -2.50 -3.89
C SER A 21 8.15 -1.31 -4.82
N HIS A 22 7.17 -0.42 -5.00
CA HIS A 22 7.34 0.79 -5.82
C HIS A 22 8.41 1.72 -5.24
N ALA A 23 8.35 1.99 -3.93
CA ALA A 23 9.33 2.82 -3.24
C ALA A 23 10.76 2.27 -3.39
N ARG A 24 10.93 0.94 -3.30
CA ARG A 24 12.23 0.29 -3.47
C ARG A 24 12.75 0.32 -4.90
N LEU A 25 11.86 0.26 -5.90
CA LEU A 25 12.22 0.33 -7.32
C LEU A 25 12.34 1.77 -7.84
N GLY A 26 12.00 2.78 -7.02
CA GLY A 26 11.94 4.18 -7.45
C GLY A 26 10.82 4.47 -8.44
N GLN A 27 9.77 3.65 -8.46
CA GLN A 27 8.63 3.83 -9.36
C GLN A 27 7.65 4.86 -8.79
N ALA A 28 7.07 5.68 -9.68
CA ALA A 28 6.00 6.57 -9.30
C ALA A 28 4.81 5.75 -8.76
N ILE A 29 4.28 6.13 -7.60
CA ILE A 29 3.12 5.48 -6.97
C ILE A 29 1.82 6.09 -7.51
N ARG A 30 1.83 7.40 -7.73
CA ARG A 30 0.67 8.20 -8.13
C ARG A 30 0.68 8.48 -9.63
N GLY A 31 -0.52 8.51 -10.20
CA GLY A 31 -0.78 9.08 -11.51
C GLY A 31 -1.35 10.48 -11.38
N HIS A 32 -1.73 11.08 -12.51
CA HIS A 32 -2.44 12.35 -12.52
C HIS A 32 -3.82 12.25 -11.85
N GLU A 33 -4.45 11.09 -11.97
CA GLU A 33 -5.74 10.75 -11.37
C GLU A 33 -5.58 9.69 -10.27
N ASN A 34 -6.52 9.66 -9.31
CA ASN A 34 -6.49 8.70 -8.20
C ASN A 34 -6.61 7.24 -8.65
N THR A 35 -7.24 6.97 -9.78
CA THR A 35 -7.45 5.64 -10.36
C THR A 35 -6.47 5.30 -11.48
N GLY A 36 -5.67 6.27 -11.94
CA GLY A 36 -4.75 6.10 -13.07
C GLY A 36 -3.28 5.95 -12.67
N GLY A 37 -2.98 5.81 -11.38
CA GLY A 37 -1.61 5.65 -10.89
C GLY A 37 -1.14 4.19 -10.92
N ASN A 38 0.18 3.99 -11.00
CA ASN A 38 0.78 2.66 -10.99
C ASN A 38 0.32 1.84 -9.79
N LEU A 39 0.17 2.45 -8.60
CA LEU A 39 -0.32 1.75 -7.42
C LEU A 39 -1.68 1.07 -7.66
N TYR A 40 -2.64 1.79 -8.26
CA TYR A 40 -3.97 1.25 -8.50
C TYR A 40 -3.93 0.12 -9.52
N ILE A 41 -3.20 0.29 -10.63
CA ILE A 41 -3.04 -0.71 -11.70
C ILE A 41 -2.46 -2.01 -11.12
N PHE A 42 -1.37 -1.93 -10.34
CA PHE A 42 -0.76 -3.11 -9.75
C PHE A 42 -1.63 -3.78 -8.68
N LEU A 43 -2.42 -3.02 -7.93
CA LEU A 43 -3.38 -3.59 -6.98
C LEU A 43 -4.52 -4.30 -7.71
N GLU A 44 -5.02 -3.73 -8.82
CA GLU A 44 -6.02 -4.35 -9.67
C GLU A 44 -5.51 -5.69 -10.23
N GLU A 45 -4.27 -5.76 -10.74
CA GLU A 45 -3.66 -7.02 -11.16
C GLU A 45 -3.56 -8.05 -10.02
N ARG A 46 -3.24 -7.60 -8.80
CA ARG A 46 -3.15 -8.47 -7.62
C ARG A 46 -4.50 -9.03 -7.19
N THR A 47 -5.61 -8.37 -7.53
CA THR A 47 -6.96 -8.90 -7.22
C THR A 47 -7.23 -10.26 -7.84
N LEU A 48 -6.57 -10.58 -8.97
CA LEU A 48 -6.67 -11.89 -9.63
C LEU A 48 -6.22 -13.05 -8.73
N ARG A 49 -5.35 -12.77 -7.75
CA ARG A 49 -4.80 -13.75 -6.81
C ARG A 49 -5.22 -13.51 -5.36
N CYS A 50 -5.82 -12.34 -5.07
CA CYS A 50 -6.26 -11.91 -3.75
C CYS A 50 -7.71 -11.38 -3.84
N PRO A 51 -8.73 -12.25 -3.74
CA PRO A 51 -10.12 -11.84 -3.86
C PRO A 51 -10.55 -10.86 -2.75
N GLU A 52 -9.92 -10.94 -1.57
CA GLU A 52 -10.14 -10.03 -0.44
C GLU A 52 -9.79 -8.58 -0.81
N LEU A 53 -8.72 -8.39 -1.59
CA LEU A 53 -8.32 -7.10 -2.13
C LEU A 53 -9.33 -6.57 -3.15
N ALA A 54 -9.93 -7.46 -3.96
CA ALA A 54 -10.93 -7.08 -4.97
C ALA A 54 -12.16 -6.42 -4.34
N ASP A 55 -12.68 -7.04 -3.27
CA ASP A 55 -13.80 -6.50 -2.52
C ASP A 55 -13.43 -5.23 -1.77
N TRP A 56 -12.16 -5.08 -1.38
CA TRP A 56 -11.65 -3.89 -0.73
C TRP A 56 -11.53 -2.71 -1.69
N LEU A 57 -10.95 -2.91 -2.89
CA LEU A 57 -10.78 -1.85 -3.91
C LEU A 57 -12.11 -1.28 -4.44
N LYS A 58 -13.18 -2.08 -4.39
CA LYS A 58 -14.53 -1.63 -4.78
C LYS A 58 -15.19 -0.70 -3.76
N ARG A 59 -14.68 -0.66 -2.52
CA ARG A 59 -15.24 0.22 -1.49
C ARG A 59 -14.93 1.66 -1.89
N ARG A 60 -15.95 2.53 -1.88
CA ARG A 60 -15.78 3.97 -2.10
C ARG A 60 -15.15 4.61 -0.86
N ASP A 61 -13.88 4.31 -0.63
CA ASP A 61 -13.19 4.75 0.56
C ASP A 61 -11.82 5.40 0.23
N LYS A 62 -11.38 6.31 1.10
CA LYS A 62 -10.18 7.13 0.90
C LYS A 62 -8.88 6.38 1.23
N TRP A 63 -8.89 5.04 1.28
CA TRP A 63 -7.74 4.27 1.78
C TRP A 63 -6.54 4.28 0.85
N LEU A 64 -6.79 4.54 -0.44
CA LEU A 64 -5.73 4.82 -1.40
C LEU A 64 -5.61 6.31 -1.69
N SER A 65 -6.08 7.19 -0.81
CA SER A 65 -5.87 8.62 -0.99
C SER A 65 -4.39 8.96 -0.94
N VAL A 66 -4.05 10.12 -1.50
CA VAL A 66 -2.71 10.70 -1.45
C VAL A 66 -2.20 10.77 -0.01
N ASP A 67 -3.06 11.14 0.95
CA ASP A 67 -2.70 11.28 2.36
C ASP A 67 -2.33 9.94 3.00
N ILE A 68 -3.15 8.90 2.80
CA ILE A 68 -2.86 7.56 3.33
C ILE A 68 -1.60 6.98 2.69
N GLN A 69 -1.42 7.18 1.39
CA GLN A 69 -0.18 6.78 0.71
C GLN A 69 1.05 7.48 1.30
N ASN A 70 0.96 8.80 1.59
CA ASN A 70 2.05 9.55 2.22
C ASN A 70 2.37 8.99 3.61
N GLU A 71 1.35 8.74 4.43
CA GLU A 71 1.52 8.21 5.79
C GLU A 71 2.23 6.85 5.77
N ILE A 72 1.84 5.93 4.89
CA ILE A 72 2.50 4.63 4.74
C ILE A 72 3.97 4.80 4.38
N ILE A 73 4.28 5.71 3.44
CA ILE A 73 5.66 5.98 3.01
C ILE A 73 6.48 6.59 4.15
N GLU A 74 5.90 7.52 4.90
CA GLU A 74 6.55 8.16 6.05
C GLU A 74 6.88 7.14 7.15
N ILE A 75 5.95 6.24 7.47
CA ILE A 75 6.19 5.12 8.39
C ILE A 75 7.37 4.27 7.90
N MET A 76 7.40 3.90 6.62
CA MET A 76 8.51 3.14 6.03
C MET A 76 9.83 3.90 6.10
N ALA A 77 9.82 5.21 5.82
CA ALA A 77 11.00 6.06 5.89
C ALA A 77 11.57 6.12 7.31
N HIS A 78 10.70 6.32 8.32
CA HIS A 78 11.11 6.30 9.72
C HIS A 78 11.66 4.94 10.16
N MET A 79 11.13 3.83 9.65
CA MET A 79 11.70 2.50 9.91
C MET A 79 13.12 2.38 9.35
N VAL A 80 13.39 2.92 8.16
CA VAL A 80 14.73 2.95 7.57
C VAL A 80 15.65 3.87 8.37
N GLN A 81 15.20 5.07 8.73
CA GLN A 81 15.97 6.01 9.55
C GLN A 81 16.40 5.39 10.89
N ARG A 82 15.48 4.77 11.62
CA ARG A 82 15.80 4.07 12.89
C ARG A 82 16.88 3.01 12.70
N LYS A 83 16.73 2.16 11.67
CA LYS A 83 17.73 1.13 11.35
C LYS A 83 19.10 1.68 10.99
N LEU A 84 19.18 2.89 10.42
CA LEU A 84 20.45 3.54 10.11
C LEU A 84 21.09 4.13 11.36
N ILE A 85 20.29 4.76 12.24
CA ILE A 85 20.76 5.28 13.52
C ILE A 85 21.30 4.14 14.39
N ASP A 86 20.58 3.03 14.48
CA ASP A 86 20.99 1.84 15.24
C ASP A 86 22.29 1.18 14.72
N LYS A 87 22.69 1.47 13.47
CA LYS A 87 23.95 0.97 12.90
C LYS A 87 25.16 1.87 13.17
N ILE A 88 24.90 3.14 13.47
CA ILE A 88 25.94 4.16 13.69
C ILE A 88 26.28 4.24 15.17
N ASN A 89 25.28 4.02 16.05
CA ASN A 89 25.48 3.87 17.50
C ASN A 89 26.03 2.50 17.86
#